data_AF-A0A6L6PHQ2-F1
#
_entry.id   AF-A0A6L6PHQ2-F1
#
_cell.length_a   1.000
_cell.length_b   1.000
_cell.length_c   1.000
_cell.angle_alpha   90.00
_cell.angle_beta   90.00
_cell.angle_gamma   90.00
#
_symmetry.space_group_name_H-M   'P 1'
#
loop_
_entity.id
_entity.type
_entity.pdbx_description
1 polymer ?
#
loop_
_entity_poly.entity_id
_entity_poly.type
_entity_poly.pdbx_seq_one_letter_code
_entity_poly.pdbx_strand_id
1 'polypeptide(L)'
;MMKRVTGFRLPAIGLAAIALLAGCGGGGGGSGGSGGAVQTIAFDFPGGATVAVPPAVATTQLVATASSGGPITFTSNTPTVCTVSGSTVSLLIAGECSVTATQPGYQGYAAASQSQLFVIPKRPQTIVFRNPGSQALDGQPATLSAAANTGRPVAFSTSTPTVCSVSGNALSKLANGLCVVTATQSGDDIFESVKLDRSIPIGTEKAPALTFLSGYQDTSTTKEQGSIGTYSGSNADGYWCGGSWCGSAVSADGGSFSYFYSIQPADPVGLNGYWGFTMMAGTLKEMNKGTDTLLGVRIDAQAALKFNLAQNSEWLSTGKNAINVDLYLGHYTLKDGKDCNVKLRAVVTPTQAAATDYSIGLRDKFTVNESCGLTGLDLWNELQDYPIAKIEFSAVNVNTTVSSTGTAAPTFTSKLTLTGAISFQ
;
A
#
# COMPACT_ATOMS: atom_id res chain seq x y z
N MET A 1 17.28 -15.03 20.17
CA MET A 1 16.84 -15.83 19.00
C MET A 1 16.45 -14.87 17.89
N MET A 2 17.05 -15.05 16.71
CA MET A 2 17.15 -14.06 15.62
C MET A 2 15.82 -13.52 15.11
N LYS A 3 15.71 -12.19 15.01
CA LYS A 3 14.74 -11.49 14.17
C LYS A 3 15.51 -10.87 13.00
N ARG A 4 15.44 -11.49 11.81
CA ARG A 4 15.90 -10.90 10.55
C ARG A 4 14.82 -9.92 10.09
N VAL A 5 15.17 -8.64 10.00
CA VAL A 5 14.43 -7.64 9.23
C VAL A 5 15.30 -7.32 8.01
N THR A 6 14.83 -7.74 6.84
CA THR A 6 15.34 -7.32 5.54
C THR A 6 14.80 -5.93 5.25
N GLY A 7 15.55 -4.91 5.65
CA GLY A 7 15.36 -3.53 5.22
C GLY A 7 16.21 -3.26 3.98
N PHE A 8 15.53 -2.95 2.88
CA PHE A 8 16.08 -2.44 1.63
C PHE A 8 16.99 -1.22 1.92
N ARG A 9 18.31 -1.37 1.75
CA ARG A 9 19.24 -0.24 1.81
C ARG A 9 19.40 0.30 0.40
N LEU A 10 18.97 1.54 0.16
CA LEU A 10 19.55 2.34 -0.92
C LEU A 10 21.05 2.45 -0.64
N PRO A 11 21.96 2.09 -1.57
CA PRO A 11 23.34 2.46 -1.40
C PRO A 11 23.41 3.97 -1.58
N ALA A 12 23.69 4.67 -0.48
CA ALA A 12 24.20 6.03 -0.53
C ALA A 12 25.49 6.01 -1.36
N ILE A 13 25.40 6.47 -2.61
CA ILE A 13 26.58 6.79 -3.40
C ILE A 13 27.14 8.06 -2.76
N GLY A 14 28.15 7.87 -1.91
CA GLY A 14 28.93 8.96 -1.33
C GLY A 14 29.58 9.76 -2.46
N LEU A 15 29.33 11.06 -2.48
CA LEU A 15 30.20 12.02 -3.13
C LEU A 15 31.58 11.93 -2.46
N ALA A 16 32.48 11.17 -3.05
CA ALA A 16 33.91 11.26 -2.78
C ALA A 16 34.52 12.13 -3.89
N ALA A 17 34.72 13.42 -3.58
CA ALA A 17 35.64 14.25 -4.33
C ALA A 17 37.06 13.73 -4.09
N ILE A 18 37.53 12.84 -4.98
CA ILE A 18 38.93 12.41 -4.99
C ILE A 18 39.68 13.40 -5.88
N ALA A 19 40.36 14.36 -5.25
CA ALA A 19 41.48 15.04 -5.87
C ALA A 19 42.62 14.03 -6.04
N LEU A 20 42.76 13.44 -7.23
CA LEU A 20 43.95 12.68 -7.59
C LEU A 20 45.07 13.67 -7.91
N LEU A 21 45.98 13.85 -6.94
CA LEU A 21 47.35 14.26 -7.23
C LEU A 21 48.04 13.12 -7.98
N ALA A 22 48.49 13.41 -9.21
CA ALA A 22 49.50 12.61 -9.90
C ALA A 22 50.69 13.51 -10.26
N GLY A 23 51.68 13.57 -9.37
CA GLY A 23 53.09 13.53 -9.79
C GLY A 23 53.52 12.06 -9.80
N CYS A 24 54.50 11.57 -10.55
CA CYS A 24 55.63 12.18 -11.24
C CYS A 24 56.22 11.14 -12.23
N GLY A 25 56.92 11.62 -13.26
CA GLY A 25 57.86 10.85 -14.10
C GLY A 25 57.73 11.27 -15.58
N GLY A 26 58.71 11.83 -16.27
CA GLY A 26 60.14 12.00 -16.03
C GLY A 26 60.86 11.81 -17.38
N GLY A 27 61.44 12.88 -17.93
CA GLY A 27 62.59 12.86 -18.84
C GLY A 27 62.38 12.46 -20.31
N GLY A 28 62.59 13.42 -21.22
CA GLY A 28 62.81 13.16 -22.64
C GLY A 28 62.91 14.45 -23.45
N GLY A 29 64.10 15.06 -23.49
CA GLY A 29 64.37 16.25 -24.29
C GLY A 29 64.20 15.96 -25.79
N GLY A 30 63.42 16.81 -26.46
CA GLY A 30 63.21 16.78 -27.91
C GLY A 30 62.65 18.13 -28.36
N SER A 31 63.44 18.83 -29.16
CA SER A 31 63.22 20.20 -29.65
C SER A 31 62.00 20.33 -30.58
N GLY A 32 61.22 21.40 -30.39
CA GLY A 32 60.38 22.00 -31.43
C GLY A 32 58.91 21.58 -31.47
N GLY A 33 58.07 22.23 -30.67
CA GLY A 33 56.61 22.20 -30.83
C GLY A 33 55.91 22.88 -29.66
N SER A 34 55.18 23.96 -29.92
CA SER A 34 54.47 24.81 -28.95
C SER A 34 53.77 24.02 -27.82
N GLY A 35 54.40 23.98 -26.63
CA GLY A 35 53.84 23.31 -25.46
C GLY A 35 52.71 24.13 -24.85
N GLY A 36 51.47 23.75 -25.15
CA GLY A 36 50.29 24.43 -24.60
C GLY A 36 50.13 24.20 -23.10
N ALA A 37 49.51 25.16 -22.39
CA ALA A 37 49.11 25.05 -20.99
C ALA A 37 48.20 23.82 -20.78
N VAL A 38 48.33 23.16 -19.64
CA VAL A 38 47.47 22.03 -19.28
C VAL A 38 46.04 22.54 -19.02
N GLN A 39 45.04 21.83 -19.54
CA GLN A 39 43.63 22.08 -19.25
C GLN A 39 42.95 20.83 -18.69
N THR A 40 41.80 21.00 -18.06
CA THR A 40 40.96 19.92 -17.57
C THR A 40 39.60 19.92 -18.27
N ILE A 41 38.95 18.75 -18.28
CA ILE A 41 37.55 18.61 -18.69
C ILE A 41 36.75 18.14 -17.48
N ALA A 42 35.72 18.89 -17.11
CA ALA A 42 34.68 18.43 -16.21
C ALA A 42 33.56 17.81 -17.06
N PHE A 43 33.36 16.50 -16.92
CA PHE A 43 32.31 15.77 -17.63
C PHE A 43 31.48 15.04 -16.59
N ASP A 44 30.27 15.54 -16.33
CA ASP A 44 29.40 15.03 -15.29
C ASP A 44 28.56 13.85 -15.78
N PHE A 45 28.04 13.07 -14.83
CA PHE A 45 27.13 11.96 -15.13
C PHE A 45 25.87 12.47 -15.84
N PRO A 46 25.54 11.97 -17.05
CA PRO A 46 24.46 12.52 -17.88
C PRO A 46 23.04 12.12 -17.46
N GLY A 47 22.88 11.47 -16.30
CA GLY A 47 21.60 10.99 -15.79
C GLY A 47 21.31 9.51 -16.10
N GLY A 48 20.42 8.89 -15.33
CA GLY A 48 20.02 7.49 -15.46
C GLY A 48 18.64 7.35 -16.09
N ALA A 49 18.57 7.24 -17.42
CA ALA A 49 17.33 6.94 -18.14
C ALA A 49 17.26 5.45 -18.51
N THR A 50 16.08 4.86 -18.44
CA THR A 50 15.86 3.48 -18.87
C THR A 50 15.86 3.36 -20.40
N VAL A 51 16.21 2.19 -20.91
CA VAL A 51 16.05 1.88 -22.33
C VAL A 51 14.58 2.03 -22.77
N ALA A 52 14.36 2.53 -23.98
CA ALA A 52 13.01 2.67 -24.55
C ALA A 52 12.48 1.34 -25.12
N VAL A 53 11.18 1.27 -25.38
CA VAL A 53 10.59 0.15 -26.13
C VAL A 53 10.68 0.48 -27.62
N PRO A 54 11.31 -0.38 -28.45
CA PRO A 54 11.38 -0.19 -29.89
C PRO A 54 10.00 0.01 -30.53
N PRO A 55 9.89 0.85 -31.58
CA PRO A 55 10.99 1.49 -32.32
C PRO A 55 11.52 2.79 -31.67
N ALA A 56 10.98 3.20 -30.52
CA ALA A 56 11.46 4.39 -29.84
C ALA A 56 12.87 4.19 -29.26
N VAL A 57 13.66 5.25 -29.24
CA VAL A 57 15.01 5.29 -28.66
C VAL A 57 15.04 6.40 -27.62
N ALA A 58 15.41 6.06 -26.39
CA ALA A 58 15.58 7.07 -25.34
C ALA A 58 16.86 7.87 -25.60
N THR A 59 16.84 9.16 -25.27
CA THR A 59 18.02 10.03 -25.42
C THR A 59 18.26 10.82 -24.14
N THR A 60 19.53 11.09 -23.83
CA THR A 60 19.91 12.09 -22.80
C THR A 60 20.93 13.08 -23.35
N GLN A 61 21.08 14.23 -22.70
CA GLN A 61 22.04 15.26 -23.07
C GLN A 61 23.34 15.09 -22.28
N LEU A 62 24.46 15.18 -22.99
CA LEU A 62 25.80 15.20 -22.44
C LEU A 62 26.19 16.65 -22.15
N VAL A 63 26.71 16.89 -20.95
CA VAL A 63 27.21 18.21 -20.55
C VAL A 63 28.64 18.05 -20.06
N ALA A 64 29.56 18.76 -20.69
CA ALA A 64 30.94 18.84 -20.27
C ALA A 64 31.46 20.27 -20.47
N THR A 65 32.43 20.67 -19.66
CA THR A 65 33.11 21.96 -19.77
C THR A 65 34.62 21.77 -19.76
N ALA A 66 35.34 22.56 -20.56
CA ALA A 66 36.80 22.57 -20.59
C ALA A 66 37.31 23.83 -19.90
N SER A 67 38.38 23.72 -19.10
CA SER A 67 38.94 24.87 -18.39
C SER A 67 39.50 25.95 -19.33
N SER A 68 39.75 25.61 -20.60
CA SER A 68 40.13 26.56 -21.67
C SER A 68 38.94 27.35 -22.26
N GLY A 69 37.69 26.98 -21.93
CA GLY A 69 36.49 27.52 -22.57
C GLY A 69 36.27 27.10 -24.03
N GLY A 70 37.12 26.20 -24.55
CA GLY A 70 37.02 25.71 -25.93
C GLY A 70 35.87 24.72 -26.15
N PRO A 71 35.46 24.50 -27.41
CA PRO A 71 34.40 23.56 -27.75
C PRO A 71 34.80 22.12 -27.45
N ILE A 72 33.82 21.31 -27.04
CA ILE A 72 33.99 19.88 -26.73
C ILE A 72 33.27 19.03 -27.78
N THR A 73 33.90 17.91 -28.13
CA THR A 73 33.31 16.85 -28.95
C THR A 73 33.09 15.61 -28.10
N PHE A 74 32.04 14.85 -28.39
CA PHE A 74 31.69 13.63 -27.68
C PHE A 74 31.72 12.42 -28.61
N THR A 75 32.31 11.33 -28.15
CA THR A 75 32.41 10.07 -28.89
C THR A 75 31.97 8.92 -28.01
N SER A 76 31.06 8.07 -28.50
CA SER A 76 30.74 6.83 -27.81
C SER A 76 31.86 5.81 -27.99
N ASN A 77 32.31 5.23 -26.88
CA ASN A 77 33.22 4.10 -26.86
C ASN A 77 32.48 2.76 -26.93
N THR A 78 31.15 2.76 -26.70
CA THR A 78 30.29 1.58 -26.78
C THR A 78 29.13 1.80 -27.76
N PRO A 79 29.41 1.96 -29.07
CA PRO A 79 28.40 2.32 -30.08
C PRO A 79 27.26 1.30 -30.25
N THR A 80 27.46 0.05 -29.81
CA THR A 80 26.40 -0.97 -29.79
C THR A 80 25.43 -0.82 -28.61
N VAL A 81 25.83 -0.10 -27.56
CA VAL A 81 25.03 0.18 -26.35
C VAL A 81 24.43 1.58 -26.41
N CYS A 82 25.22 2.55 -26.85
CA CYS A 82 24.78 3.93 -26.99
C CYS A 82 25.52 4.64 -28.14
N THR A 83 24.82 5.46 -28.91
CA THR A 83 25.42 6.28 -29.97
C THR A 83 25.35 7.75 -29.61
N VAL A 84 26.32 8.56 -30.07
CA VAL A 84 26.37 10.00 -29.78
C VAL A 84 26.28 10.78 -31.08
N SER A 85 25.44 11.82 -31.10
CA SER A 85 25.34 12.80 -32.18
C SER A 85 25.27 14.20 -31.57
N GLY A 86 26.33 15.00 -31.77
CA GLY A 86 26.51 16.26 -31.06
C GLY A 86 26.63 16.02 -29.55
N SER A 87 25.83 16.70 -28.75
CA SER A 87 25.70 16.48 -27.30
C SER A 87 24.62 15.44 -26.93
N THR A 88 23.92 14.85 -27.91
CA THR A 88 22.83 13.91 -27.63
C THR A 88 23.35 12.48 -27.67
N VAL A 89 23.20 11.75 -26.57
CA VAL A 89 23.43 10.30 -26.54
C VAL A 89 22.09 9.57 -26.67
N SER A 90 22.06 8.59 -27.56
CA SER A 90 20.94 7.67 -27.80
C SER A 90 21.21 6.35 -27.08
N LEU A 91 20.26 5.88 -26.30
CA LEU A 91 20.35 4.70 -25.43
C LEU A 91 19.73 3.50 -26.17
N LEU A 92 20.58 2.66 -26.79
CA LEU A 92 20.12 1.61 -27.71
C LEU A 92 19.65 0.36 -26.97
N ILE A 93 20.46 -0.13 -26.05
CA ILE A 93 20.16 -1.30 -25.22
C ILE A 93 20.56 -1.03 -23.77
N ALA A 94 19.96 -1.77 -22.84
CA ALA A 94 20.39 -1.73 -21.45
C ALA A 94 21.83 -2.29 -21.31
N GLY A 95 22.64 -1.67 -20.46
CA GLY A 95 24.05 -2.02 -20.28
C GLY A 95 24.94 -0.81 -20.03
N GLU A 96 26.25 -1.02 -20.12
CA GLU A 96 27.26 0.01 -19.88
C GLU A 96 27.49 0.90 -21.11
N CYS A 97 27.17 2.19 -20.97
CA CYS A 97 27.48 3.23 -21.95
C CYS A 97 28.73 4.00 -21.52
N SER A 98 29.77 3.98 -22.36
CA SER A 98 30.99 4.75 -22.15
C SER A 98 31.10 5.82 -23.22
N VAL A 99 31.28 7.07 -22.81
CA VAL A 99 31.43 8.22 -23.70
C VAL A 99 32.68 9.00 -23.31
N THR A 100 33.45 9.45 -24.29
CA THR A 100 34.60 10.34 -24.09
C THR A 100 34.27 11.74 -24.59
N ALA A 101 34.48 12.73 -23.74
CA ALA A 101 34.52 14.14 -24.08
C ALA A 101 35.96 14.53 -24.42
N THR A 102 36.18 15.12 -25.60
CA THR A 102 37.51 15.52 -26.08
C THR A 102 37.52 17.00 -26.48
N GLN A 103 38.57 17.68 -26.02
CA GLN A 103 38.91 19.04 -26.42
C GLN A 103 40.31 18.97 -27.09
N PRO A 104 40.46 19.38 -28.37
CA PRO A 104 41.68 19.13 -29.18
C PRO A 104 42.85 20.12 -28.95
N GLY A 105 42.76 20.97 -27.93
CA GLY A 105 43.61 22.13 -27.68
C GLY A 105 42.92 23.42 -28.14
N TYR A 106 43.05 24.51 -27.38
CA TYR A 106 42.43 25.80 -27.71
C TYR A 106 43.20 26.95 -27.08
N GLN A 107 43.46 28.02 -27.84
CA GLN A 107 44.11 29.25 -27.35
C GLN A 107 45.38 29.02 -26.50
N GLY A 108 46.27 28.15 -26.96
CA GLY A 108 47.51 27.85 -26.25
C GLY A 108 47.37 26.85 -25.11
N TYR A 109 46.21 26.20 -24.94
CA TYR A 109 46.06 25.00 -24.11
C TYR A 109 46.29 23.72 -24.94
N ALA A 110 46.92 22.72 -24.34
CA ALA A 110 47.13 21.38 -24.92
C ALA A 110 45.85 20.54 -24.85
N ALA A 111 45.63 19.59 -25.77
CA ALA A 111 44.43 18.76 -25.81
C ALA A 111 44.16 18.01 -24.48
N ALA A 112 42.88 17.81 -24.16
CA ALA A 112 42.43 17.05 -23.00
C ALA A 112 41.27 16.11 -23.38
N SER A 113 41.10 15.02 -22.64
CA SER A 113 39.98 14.10 -22.79
C SER A 113 39.56 13.53 -21.44
N GLN A 114 38.26 13.31 -21.26
CA GLN A 114 37.70 12.71 -20.06
C GLN A 114 36.58 11.74 -20.46
N SER A 115 36.57 10.55 -19.88
CA SER A 115 35.52 9.55 -20.12
C SER A 115 34.51 9.50 -18.98
N GLN A 116 33.25 9.23 -19.33
CA GLN A 116 32.18 8.92 -18.41
C GLN A 116 31.59 7.56 -18.75
N LEU A 117 31.45 6.72 -17.72
CA LEU A 117 30.82 5.41 -17.79
C LEU A 117 29.53 5.45 -16.98
N PHE A 118 28.42 5.07 -17.60
CA PHE A 118 27.13 4.98 -16.93
C PHE A 118 26.33 3.76 -17.38
N VAL A 119 25.42 3.31 -16.53
CA VAL A 119 24.53 2.18 -16.82
C VAL A 119 23.21 2.70 -17.37
N ILE A 120 22.76 2.09 -18.46
CA ILE A 120 21.40 2.22 -19.00
C ILE A 120 20.57 1.10 -18.35
N PRO A 121 19.70 1.40 -17.36
CA PRO A 121 18.87 0.38 -16.74
C PRO A 121 17.78 -0.15 -17.69
N LYS A 122 17.36 -1.39 -17.43
CA LYS A 122 16.13 -1.94 -18.01
C LYS A 122 14.91 -1.26 -17.37
N ARG A 123 13.76 -1.38 -18.03
CA ARG A 123 12.48 -0.87 -17.54
C ARG A 123 11.91 -1.79 -16.46
N PRO A 124 11.40 -1.26 -15.34
CA PRO A 124 10.65 -2.07 -14.40
C PRO A 124 9.32 -2.53 -15.04
N GLN A 125 8.84 -3.69 -14.60
CA GLN A 125 7.50 -4.21 -14.92
C GLN A 125 6.80 -4.66 -13.64
N THR A 126 5.47 -4.76 -13.70
CA THR A 126 4.63 -5.08 -12.53
C THR A 126 3.77 -6.31 -12.79
N ILE A 127 3.56 -7.09 -11.73
CA ILE A 127 2.63 -8.23 -11.71
C ILE A 127 1.52 -7.93 -10.71
N VAL A 128 0.29 -8.22 -11.11
CA VAL A 128 -0.86 -8.39 -10.22
C VAL A 128 -1.07 -9.89 -10.04
N PHE A 129 -0.69 -10.40 -8.87
CA PHE A 129 -0.99 -11.76 -8.43
C PHE A 129 -1.80 -11.67 -7.15
N ARG A 130 -3.11 -11.86 -7.27
CA ARG A 130 -4.02 -11.83 -6.13
C ARG A 130 -4.09 -13.22 -5.50
N ASN A 131 -4.09 -13.24 -4.18
CA ASN A 131 -4.24 -14.45 -3.39
C ASN A 131 -5.66 -15.02 -3.61
N PRO A 132 -5.80 -16.31 -3.97
CA PRO A 132 -7.10 -16.92 -4.11
C PRO A 132 -7.79 -17.16 -2.75
N GLY A 133 -7.12 -16.87 -1.62
CA GLY A 133 -7.57 -17.12 -0.25
C GLY A 133 -7.39 -18.58 0.14
N SER A 134 -7.96 -18.99 1.29
CA SER A 134 -7.89 -20.38 1.75
C SER A 134 -8.44 -21.36 0.70
N GLN A 135 -7.68 -22.41 0.40
CA GLN A 135 -8.03 -23.45 -0.58
C GLN A 135 -8.10 -24.82 0.11
N ALA A 136 -9.28 -25.45 0.14
CA ALA A 136 -9.41 -26.80 0.72
C ALA A 136 -8.64 -27.86 -0.09
N LEU A 137 -8.76 -27.81 -1.43
CA LEU A 137 -8.10 -28.67 -2.42
C LEU A 137 -8.25 -30.19 -2.18
N ASP A 138 -9.38 -30.63 -1.64
CA ASP A 138 -9.66 -32.05 -1.36
C ASP A 138 -10.27 -32.80 -2.57
N GLY A 139 -9.75 -32.55 -3.78
CA GLY A 139 -10.15 -33.33 -4.96
C GLY A 139 -9.76 -32.75 -6.32
N GLN A 140 -9.73 -31.42 -6.47
CA GLN A 140 -9.33 -30.76 -7.73
C GLN A 140 -8.31 -29.64 -7.47
N PRO A 141 -7.34 -29.44 -8.39
CA PRO A 141 -6.43 -28.30 -8.32
C PRO A 141 -7.17 -26.96 -8.40
N ALA A 142 -6.64 -25.93 -7.75
CA ALA A 142 -7.06 -24.55 -7.98
C ALA A 142 -6.28 -23.94 -9.14
N THR A 143 -6.94 -23.13 -9.95
CA THR A 143 -6.30 -22.37 -11.03
C THR A 143 -5.77 -21.05 -10.49
N LEU A 144 -4.45 -20.86 -10.58
CA LEU A 144 -3.79 -19.59 -10.28
C LEU A 144 -3.97 -18.61 -11.45
N SER A 145 -4.13 -17.33 -11.12
CA SER A 145 -4.25 -16.26 -12.09
C SER A 145 -3.37 -15.08 -11.67
N ALA A 146 -2.57 -14.60 -12.62
CA ALA A 146 -1.77 -13.40 -12.46
C ALA A 146 -1.68 -12.70 -13.81
N ALA A 147 -1.62 -11.37 -13.78
CA ALA A 147 -1.49 -10.53 -14.95
C ALA A 147 -0.30 -9.62 -14.79
N ALA A 148 0.41 -9.36 -15.89
CA ALA A 148 1.49 -8.39 -15.91
C ALA A 148 1.17 -7.23 -16.82
N ASN A 149 1.68 -6.04 -16.49
CA ASN A 149 1.40 -4.82 -17.25
C ASN A 149 1.89 -4.87 -18.71
N THR A 150 2.87 -5.74 -19.01
CA THR A 150 3.38 -5.95 -20.36
C THR A 150 2.60 -7.01 -21.16
N GLY A 151 1.56 -7.63 -20.57
CA GLY A 151 0.71 -8.64 -21.21
C GLY A 151 1.38 -10.00 -21.44
N ARG A 152 2.65 -10.15 -21.07
CA ARG A 152 3.39 -11.42 -21.23
C ARG A 152 2.99 -12.46 -20.19
N PRO A 153 3.12 -13.77 -20.50
CA PRO A 153 2.79 -14.84 -19.56
C PRO A 153 3.54 -14.74 -18.23
N VAL A 154 2.85 -15.15 -17.16
CA VAL A 154 3.40 -15.27 -15.81
C VAL A 154 3.57 -16.75 -15.47
N ALA A 155 4.76 -17.12 -15.00
CA ALA A 155 5.06 -18.47 -14.55
C ALA A 155 4.86 -18.58 -13.03
N PHE A 156 4.36 -19.72 -12.56
CA PHE A 156 4.21 -19.99 -11.14
C PHE A 156 5.16 -21.09 -10.67
N SER A 157 5.69 -20.93 -9.47
CA SER A 157 6.45 -21.96 -8.76
C SER A 157 6.10 -21.93 -7.28
N THR A 158 6.51 -22.96 -6.53
CA THR A 158 6.36 -22.99 -5.07
C THR A 158 7.69 -23.20 -4.38
N SER A 159 7.89 -22.52 -3.25
CA SER A 159 9.02 -22.74 -2.34
C SER A 159 8.66 -23.67 -1.16
N THR A 160 7.43 -24.19 -1.13
CA THR A 160 6.90 -25.12 -0.12
C THR A 160 6.40 -26.42 -0.75
N PRO A 161 7.29 -27.20 -1.41
CA PRO A 161 6.90 -28.41 -2.16
C PRO A 161 6.41 -29.57 -1.29
N THR A 162 6.49 -29.46 0.04
CA THR A 162 5.90 -30.41 0.98
C THR A 162 4.42 -30.12 1.26
N VAL A 163 3.96 -28.90 1.00
CA VAL A 163 2.57 -28.45 1.24
C VAL A 163 1.76 -28.48 -0.05
N CYS A 164 2.35 -28.09 -1.17
CA CYS A 164 1.65 -27.94 -2.43
C CYS A 164 2.57 -28.22 -3.63
N SER A 165 1.97 -28.51 -4.77
CA SER A 165 2.65 -28.56 -6.07
C SER A 165 2.01 -27.58 -7.04
N VAL A 166 2.81 -27.05 -7.97
CA VAL A 166 2.37 -26.13 -9.02
C VAL A 166 2.82 -26.68 -10.37
N SER A 167 1.87 -26.93 -11.27
CA SER A 167 2.13 -27.36 -12.65
C SER A 167 1.39 -26.44 -13.61
N GLY A 168 2.13 -25.66 -14.42
CA GLY A 168 1.55 -24.56 -15.17
C GLY A 168 0.93 -23.53 -14.23
N ASN A 169 -0.39 -23.38 -14.25
CA ASN A 169 -1.15 -22.57 -13.30
C ASN A 169 -2.02 -23.41 -12.35
N ALA A 170 -1.91 -24.74 -12.37
CA ALA A 170 -2.65 -25.62 -11.47
C ALA A 170 -1.91 -25.78 -10.13
N LEU A 171 -2.55 -25.33 -9.04
CA LEU A 171 -2.12 -25.50 -7.66
C LEU A 171 -2.80 -26.73 -7.04
N SER A 172 -2.01 -27.72 -6.62
CA SER A 172 -2.51 -28.94 -5.97
C SER A 172 -2.01 -29.06 -4.54
N LYS A 173 -2.83 -29.63 -3.66
CA LYS A 173 -2.49 -29.90 -2.27
C LYS A 173 -1.67 -31.19 -2.13
N LEU A 174 -0.65 -31.13 -1.28
CA LEU A 174 0.13 -32.29 -0.83
C LEU A 174 -0.03 -32.50 0.68
N ALA A 175 -0.14 -31.42 1.45
CA ALA A 175 -0.43 -31.44 2.89
C ALA A 175 -1.21 -30.18 3.30
N ASN A 176 -1.81 -30.21 4.50
CA ASN A 176 -2.34 -28.98 5.12
C ASN A 176 -1.16 -28.07 5.50
N GLY A 177 -1.27 -26.78 5.24
CA GLY A 177 -0.23 -25.80 5.60
C GLY A 177 -0.27 -24.54 4.74
N LEU A 178 0.69 -23.65 4.98
CA LEU A 178 0.88 -22.44 4.16
C LEU A 178 1.71 -22.78 2.93
N CYS A 179 1.09 -22.65 1.75
CA CYS A 179 1.76 -22.81 0.47
C CYS A 179 2.28 -21.46 -0.02
N VAL A 180 3.60 -21.31 -0.14
CA VAL A 180 4.20 -20.11 -0.72
C VAL A 180 4.36 -20.32 -2.22
N VAL A 181 3.65 -19.50 -3.00
CA VAL A 181 3.67 -19.50 -4.46
C VAL A 181 4.30 -18.21 -4.97
N THR A 182 5.27 -18.34 -5.86
CA THR A 182 5.93 -17.22 -6.53
C THR A 182 5.38 -17.09 -7.94
N ALA A 183 4.75 -15.95 -8.25
CA ALA A 183 4.47 -15.52 -9.62
C ALA A 183 5.70 -14.80 -10.18
N THR A 184 6.23 -15.27 -11.30
CA THR A 184 7.40 -14.69 -11.97
C THR A 184 7.05 -14.26 -13.37
N GLN A 185 7.37 -13.01 -13.68
CA GLN A 185 7.48 -12.54 -15.05
C GLN A 185 8.95 -12.37 -15.35
N SER A 186 9.42 -13.16 -16.31
CA SER A 186 10.80 -13.09 -16.78
C SER A 186 11.08 -11.72 -17.40
N GLY A 187 12.30 -11.23 -17.19
CA GLY A 187 12.81 -10.07 -17.91
C GLY A 187 13.22 -10.46 -19.32
N ASP A 188 13.46 -9.44 -20.15
CA ASP A 188 14.06 -9.53 -21.48
C ASP A 188 15.12 -8.43 -21.61
N ASP A 189 15.57 -8.09 -22.82
CA ASP A 189 16.58 -7.04 -23.04
C ASP A 189 16.10 -5.63 -22.65
N ILE A 190 14.78 -5.43 -22.56
CA ILE A 190 14.15 -4.14 -22.29
C ILE A 190 13.65 -4.07 -20.85
N PHE A 191 13.09 -5.16 -20.31
CA PHE A 191 12.40 -5.20 -19.03
C PHE A 191 13.11 -6.05 -17.98
N GLU A 192 13.12 -5.59 -16.74
CA GLU A 192 13.65 -6.33 -15.59
C GLU A 192 12.73 -7.48 -15.18
N SER A 193 13.26 -8.60 -14.70
CA SER A 193 12.39 -9.66 -14.14
C SER A 193 11.74 -9.17 -12.85
N VAL A 194 10.45 -9.48 -12.67
CA VAL A 194 9.72 -9.19 -11.44
C VAL A 194 9.10 -10.47 -10.87
N LYS A 195 9.08 -10.57 -9.55
CA LYS A 195 8.51 -11.70 -8.81
C LYS A 195 7.60 -11.20 -7.71
N LEU A 196 6.53 -11.94 -7.45
CA LEU A 196 5.58 -11.64 -6.40
C LEU A 196 5.16 -12.92 -5.69
N ASP A 197 5.41 -12.99 -4.39
CA ASP A 197 5.06 -14.14 -3.57
C ASP A 197 3.67 -13.98 -2.94
N ARG A 198 2.96 -15.10 -2.81
CA ARG A 198 1.72 -15.22 -2.05
C ARG A 198 1.77 -16.44 -1.14
N SER A 199 1.34 -16.25 0.10
CA SER A 199 1.15 -17.34 1.06
C SER A 199 -0.32 -17.74 1.05
N ILE A 200 -0.61 -18.94 0.57
CA ILE A 200 -1.96 -19.46 0.37
C ILE A 200 -2.22 -20.53 1.43
N PRO A 201 -3.20 -20.36 2.33
CA PRO A 201 -3.58 -21.40 3.28
C PRO A 201 -4.21 -22.60 2.55
N ILE A 202 -3.68 -23.80 2.75
CA ILE A 202 -4.14 -25.04 2.13
C ILE A 202 -4.75 -25.98 3.17
N GLY A 203 -5.90 -26.57 2.83
CA GLY A 203 -6.65 -27.48 3.69
C GLY A 203 -7.28 -26.76 4.87
N THR A 204 -6.94 -27.18 6.09
CA THR A 204 -7.45 -26.60 7.33
C THR A 204 -6.59 -25.46 7.89
N GLU A 205 -5.49 -25.12 7.20
CA GLU A 205 -4.59 -24.05 7.64
C GLU A 205 -5.27 -22.69 7.55
N LYS A 206 -4.94 -21.80 8.50
CA LYS A 206 -5.48 -20.43 8.53
C LYS A 206 -4.42 -19.44 8.13
N ALA A 207 -4.85 -18.33 7.55
CA ALA A 207 -3.94 -17.21 7.35
C ALA A 207 -3.47 -16.68 8.72
N PRO A 208 -2.23 -16.15 8.81
CA PRO A 208 -1.81 -15.41 9.99
C PRO A 208 -2.78 -14.27 10.29
N ALA A 209 -3.08 -14.05 11.56
CA ALA A 209 -3.97 -12.96 11.95
C ALA A 209 -3.30 -11.59 11.69
N LEU A 210 -4.05 -10.66 11.12
CA LEU A 210 -3.66 -9.26 10.96
C LEU A 210 -4.40 -8.43 12.00
N THR A 211 -3.65 -7.71 12.84
CA THR A 211 -4.25 -6.81 13.83
C THR A 211 -4.58 -5.48 13.17
N PHE A 212 -5.85 -5.07 13.22
CA PHE A 212 -6.27 -3.72 12.86
C PHE A 212 -6.01 -2.73 14.00
N LEU A 213 -6.35 -3.15 15.23
CA LEU A 213 -5.98 -2.47 16.46
C LEU A 213 -5.87 -3.46 17.61
N SER A 214 -5.00 -3.17 18.57
CA SER A 214 -4.78 -3.98 19.77
C SER A 214 -5.54 -3.48 20.99
N GLY A 215 -6.04 -2.25 20.94
CA GLY A 215 -6.84 -1.64 22.00
C GLY A 215 -6.87 -0.13 21.90
N TYR A 216 -7.19 0.51 23.02
CA TYR A 216 -7.55 1.93 23.09
C TYR A 216 -6.59 2.68 24.01
N GLN A 217 -6.10 3.83 23.56
CA GLN A 217 -5.26 4.71 24.38
C GLN A 217 -6.14 5.64 25.20
N ASP A 218 -7.10 6.29 24.54
CA ASP A 218 -8.11 7.15 25.13
C ASP A 218 -9.38 7.16 24.28
N THR A 219 -10.34 8.02 24.60
CA THR A 219 -11.63 8.11 23.90
C THR A 219 -11.53 8.64 22.47
N SER A 220 -10.37 9.14 22.06
CA SER A 220 -10.09 9.74 20.76
C SER A 220 -9.01 9.02 19.96
N THR A 221 -8.28 8.07 20.56
CA THR A 221 -7.16 7.38 19.92
C THR A 221 -7.01 5.90 20.29
N THR A 222 -6.62 5.09 19.31
CA THR A 222 -6.21 3.69 19.51
C THR A 222 -4.79 3.58 20.05
N LYS A 223 -4.38 2.40 20.52
CA LYS A 223 -2.97 2.14 20.92
C LYS A 223 -1.98 2.27 19.76
N GLU A 224 -2.46 2.12 18.52
CA GLU A 224 -1.71 2.34 17.28
C GLU A 224 -1.67 3.82 16.87
N GLN A 225 -2.26 4.71 17.66
CA GLN A 225 -2.41 6.15 17.42
C GLN A 225 -3.40 6.53 16.31
N GLY A 226 -4.29 5.62 15.92
CA GLY A 226 -5.36 5.90 14.97
C GLY A 226 -6.45 6.73 15.63
N SER A 227 -7.08 7.67 14.93
CA SER A 227 -8.18 8.43 15.51
C SER A 227 -9.42 7.56 15.73
N ILE A 228 -10.15 7.88 16.80
CA ILE A 228 -11.49 7.37 17.09
C ILE A 228 -12.44 8.55 16.93
N GLY A 229 -13.44 8.38 16.06
CA GLY A 229 -14.50 9.35 15.83
C GLY A 229 -15.80 8.82 16.39
N THR A 230 -16.65 9.68 16.95
CA THR A 230 -17.99 9.33 17.39
C THR A 230 -18.98 10.32 16.77
N TYR A 231 -20.19 9.83 16.48
CA TYR A 231 -21.23 10.68 15.94
C TYR A 231 -22.60 10.14 16.38
N SER A 232 -23.52 11.05 16.68
CA SER A 232 -24.92 10.72 16.91
C SER A 232 -25.80 11.95 16.75
N GLY A 233 -27.08 11.72 16.49
CA GLY A 233 -28.08 12.76 16.37
C GLY A 233 -29.42 12.23 15.88
N SER A 234 -30.45 13.06 16.01
CA SER A 234 -31.83 12.82 15.64
C SER A 234 -32.55 14.15 15.41
N ASN A 235 -33.79 14.13 14.94
CA ASN A 235 -34.59 15.36 14.89
C ASN A 235 -34.99 15.88 16.30
N ALA A 236 -34.87 15.07 17.36
CA ALA A 236 -35.21 15.46 18.73
C ALA A 236 -34.12 16.27 19.44
N ASP A 237 -32.86 16.12 19.03
CA ASP A 237 -31.70 16.85 19.55
C ASP A 237 -31.06 17.78 18.52
N GLY A 238 -31.71 18.00 17.38
CA GLY A 238 -31.25 18.95 16.36
C GLY A 238 -30.14 18.42 15.46
N TYR A 239 -30.05 17.09 15.28
CA TYR A 239 -29.10 16.36 14.43
C TYR A 239 -27.65 16.39 14.93
N TRP A 240 -27.43 16.64 16.21
CA TRP A 240 -26.12 16.47 16.83
C TRP A 240 -26.31 16.20 18.32
N CYS A 241 -25.50 15.29 18.86
CA CYS A 241 -25.49 15.10 20.30
C CYS A 241 -24.63 16.16 20.99
N GLY A 242 -25.28 16.99 21.81
CA GLY A 242 -24.65 17.93 22.74
C GLY A 242 -24.96 17.61 24.18
N GLY A 243 -23.93 17.49 25.02
CA GLY A 243 -24.10 17.31 26.46
C GLY A 243 -24.08 15.86 26.92
N SER A 244 -24.86 15.52 27.93
CA SER A 244 -24.82 14.21 28.62
C SER A 244 -25.57 13.08 27.90
N TRP A 245 -26.05 13.32 26.68
CA TRP A 245 -26.91 12.40 25.93
C TRP A 245 -26.12 11.40 25.10
N CYS A 246 -24.82 11.61 24.95
CA CYS A 246 -23.91 10.63 24.40
C CYS A 246 -22.59 10.73 25.14
N GLY A 247 -21.78 9.70 25.00
CA GLY A 247 -20.46 9.71 25.60
C GLY A 247 -19.69 8.46 25.27
N SER A 248 -18.38 8.62 25.25
CA SER A 248 -17.42 7.53 25.05
C SER A 248 -16.64 7.28 26.33
N ALA A 249 -16.28 6.02 26.57
CA ALA A 249 -15.44 5.63 27.69
C ALA A 249 -14.44 4.55 27.27
N VAL A 250 -13.24 4.60 27.84
CA VAL A 250 -12.20 3.59 27.70
C VAL A 250 -11.89 3.01 29.07
N SER A 251 -11.72 1.68 29.16
CA SER A 251 -11.33 1.04 30.42
C SER A 251 -9.90 1.42 30.80
N ALA A 252 -9.58 1.36 32.10
CA ALA A 252 -8.29 1.81 32.62
C ALA A 252 -7.07 1.07 32.00
N ASP A 253 -7.26 -0.17 31.53
CA ASP A 253 -6.26 -0.99 30.85
C ASP A 253 -6.21 -0.75 29.31
N GLY A 254 -7.09 0.09 28.78
CA GLY A 254 -7.27 0.30 27.36
C GLY A 254 -7.79 -0.94 26.61
N GLY A 255 -8.43 -1.87 27.33
CA GLY A 255 -8.95 -3.13 26.78
C GLY A 255 -10.35 -3.02 26.18
N SER A 256 -11.08 -1.92 26.44
CA SER A 256 -12.43 -1.72 25.90
C SER A 256 -12.70 -0.26 25.56
N PHE A 257 -13.58 -0.07 24.58
CA PHE A 257 -14.16 1.22 24.22
C PHE A 257 -15.67 1.08 24.17
N SER A 258 -16.36 2.00 24.83
CA SER A 258 -17.81 2.10 24.80
C SER A 258 -18.21 3.43 24.20
N TYR A 259 -19.26 3.42 23.39
CA TYR A 259 -19.98 4.63 23.01
C TYR A 259 -21.47 4.42 23.27
N PHE A 260 -22.13 5.43 23.81
CA PHE A 260 -23.58 5.42 24.01
C PHE A 260 -24.22 6.67 23.42
N TYR A 261 -25.48 6.52 23.06
CA TYR A 261 -26.39 7.61 22.70
C TYR A 261 -27.76 7.35 23.33
N SER A 262 -28.31 8.34 24.01
CA SER A 262 -29.55 8.30 24.79
C SER A 262 -30.49 9.39 24.30
N ILE A 263 -31.77 9.04 24.11
CA ILE A 263 -32.82 9.97 23.69
C ILE A 263 -33.89 10.05 24.78
N GLN A 264 -34.42 11.25 25.06
CA GLN A 264 -35.36 11.49 26.18
C GLN A 264 -36.86 11.46 25.82
N PRO A 265 -37.38 12.05 24.73
CA PRO A 265 -38.77 11.79 24.39
C PRO A 265 -38.92 10.38 23.80
N ALA A 266 -39.88 9.60 24.31
CA ALA A 266 -40.39 8.43 23.60
C ALA A 266 -40.91 8.90 22.23
N ASP A 267 -40.52 8.25 21.14
CA ASP A 267 -40.85 8.70 19.77
C ASP A 267 -42.37 8.69 19.51
N PRO A 268 -42.99 9.84 19.17
CA PRO A 268 -44.11 9.87 18.23
C PRO A 268 -43.59 9.66 16.80
N VAL A 269 -43.42 8.40 16.36
CA VAL A 269 -43.15 7.98 14.96
C VAL A 269 -42.35 8.99 14.10
N GLY A 270 -41.02 8.81 13.99
CA GLY A 270 -40.22 9.49 12.96
C GLY A 270 -38.93 10.17 13.44
N LEU A 271 -38.28 9.69 14.51
CA LEU A 271 -37.08 10.32 15.08
C LEU A 271 -35.86 10.41 14.13
N ASN A 272 -35.76 9.53 13.13
CA ASN A 272 -34.60 9.44 12.21
C ASN A 272 -33.24 9.48 12.91
N GLY A 273 -33.13 8.85 14.09
CA GLY A 273 -31.91 8.83 14.88
C GLY A 273 -30.81 8.00 14.24
N TYR A 274 -29.60 8.51 14.26
CA TYR A 274 -28.39 7.82 13.83
C TYR A 274 -27.33 7.91 14.91
N TRP A 275 -26.47 6.90 14.98
CA TRP A 275 -25.27 6.95 15.78
C TRP A 275 -24.27 5.87 15.38
N GLY A 276 -23.00 6.12 15.67
CA GLY A 276 -21.92 5.19 15.44
C GLY A 276 -20.58 5.76 15.87
N PHE A 277 -19.56 4.96 15.68
CA PHE A 277 -18.19 5.36 15.91
C PHE A 277 -17.26 4.72 14.89
N THR A 278 -16.16 5.40 14.61
CA THR A 278 -15.18 5.02 13.61
C THR A 278 -13.82 4.86 14.25
N MET A 279 -13.00 3.99 13.67
CA MET A 279 -11.65 3.73 14.12
C MET A 279 -10.73 3.70 12.91
N MET A 280 -9.69 4.52 12.93
CA MET A 280 -8.70 4.57 11.85
C MET A 280 -7.59 3.54 12.10
N ALA A 281 -7.06 2.99 11.01
CA ALA A 281 -5.97 2.03 11.04
C ALA A 281 -4.61 2.70 11.31
N GLY A 282 -3.74 2.04 12.08
CA GLY A 282 -2.39 2.53 12.32
C GLY A 282 -2.41 3.95 12.91
N THR A 283 -1.61 4.85 12.35
CA THR A 283 -1.48 6.25 12.82
C THR A 283 -2.42 7.23 12.11
N LEU A 284 -3.36 6.76 11.30
CA LEU A 284 -4.23 7.60 10.50
C LEU A 284 -5.15 8.47 11.38
N LYS A 285 -5.31 9.74 11.00
CA LYS A 285 -6.23 10.68 11.65
C LYS A 285 -7.49 10.95 10.84
N GLU A 286 -7.36 10.90 9.53
CA GLU A 286 -8.45 11.00 8.56
C GLU A 286 -8.06 10.23 7.29
N MET A 287 -9.02 10.03 6.38
CA MET A 287 -8.76 9.51 5.04
C MET A 287 -8.08 10.60 4.21
N ASN A 288 -7.21 10.21 3.27
CA ASN A 288 -6.65 11.15 2.30
C ASN A 288 -7.75 11.77 1.44
N LYS A 289 -7.57 13.05 1.09
CA LYS A 289 -8.43 13.79 0.16
C LYS A 289 -7.71 13.96 -1.16
N GLY A 290 -8.42 13.86 -2.27
CA GLY A 290 -7.84 13.96 -3.62
C GLY A 290 -6.98 12.78 -4.08
N THR A 291 -6.76 11.76 -3.25
CA THR A 291 -5.89 10.61 -3.56
C THR A 291 -6.19 9.41 -2.68
N ASP A 292 -5.70 8.24 -3.09
CA ASP A 292 -5.81 7.00 -2.32
C ASP A 292 -5.17 7.13 -0.93
N THR A 293 -5.80 6.50 0.05
CA THR A 293 -5.20 6.31 1.39
C THR A 293 -4.35 5.05 1.37
N LEU A 294 -3.02 5.20 1.40
CA LEU A 294 -2.10 4.07 1.29
C LEU A 294 -1.81 3.36 2.63
N LEU A 295 -2.09 4.03 3.75
CA LEU A 295 -1.96 3.44 5.09
C LEU A 295 -3.22 2.64 5.44
N GLY A 296 -3.02 1.54 6.16
CA GLY A 296 -4.07 0.71 6.71
C GLY A 296 -3.71 -0.77 6.69
N VAL A 297 -4.70 -1.64 6.92
CA VAL A 297 -4.50 -3.10 6.90
C VAL A 297 -4.76 -3.63 5.50
N ARG A 298 -3.74 -4.23 4.87
CA ARG A 298 -3.90 -4.94 3.60
C ARG A 298 -4.31 -6.38 3.83
N ILE A 299 -5.48 -6.75 3.33
CA ILE A 299 -5.92 -8.14 3.34
C ILE A 299 -5.16 -8.89 2.25
N ASP A 300 -4.65 -10.07 2.57
CA ASP A 300 -4.02 -10.96 1.60
C ASP A 300 -4.82 -12.26 1.50
N ALA A 301 -4.82 -13.06 2.56
CA ALA A 301 -5.47 -14.38 2.60
C ALA A 301 -6.54 -14.52 3.70
N GLN A 302 -6.72 -13.50 4.54
CA GLN A 302 -7.62 -13.56 5.69
C GLN A 302 -9.07 -13.73 5.22
N ALA A 303 -9.83 -14.56 5.92
CA ALA A 303 -11.17 -14.93 5.51
C ALA A 303 -12.25 -14.17 6.28
N ALA A 304 -11.95 -13.69 7.49
CA ALA A 304 -12.94 -13.03 8.34
C ALA A 304 -12.37 -11.84 9.13
N LEU A 305 -13.23 -10.85 9.37
CA LEU A 305 -13.08 -9.82 10.40
C LEU A 305 -13.53 -10.39 11.75
N LYS A 306 -12.73 -10.19 12.79
CA LYS A 306 -13.00 -10.65 14.16
C LYS A 306 -12.94 -9.50 15.14
N PHE A 307 -13.92 -9.45 16.04
CA PHE A 307 -14.02 -8.47 17.12
C PHE A 307 -14.92 -9.01 18.23
N ASN A 308 -14.77 -8.49 19.45
CA ASN A 308 -15.68 -8.78 20.55
C ASN A 308 -16.57 -7.56 20.83
N LEU A 309 -17.88 -7.79 20.92
CA LEU A 309 -18.88 -6.74 21.06
C LEU A 309 -19.89 -7.08 22.16
N ALA A 310 -20.22 -6.08 22.98
CA ALA A 310 -21.32 -6.07 23.92
C ALA A 310 -22.32 -4.94 23.56
N GLN A 311 -23.57 -5.10 23.98
CA GLN A 311 -24.66 -4.16 23.74
C GLN A 311 -25.52 -4.04 25.01
N ASN A 312 -26.21 -2.92 25.23
CA ASN A 312 -27.13 -2.84 26.37
C ASN A 312 -28.37 -3.74 26.16
N SER A 313 -28.85 -4.36 27.25
CA SER A 313 -29.91 -5.36 27.22
C SER A 313 -31.26 -4.82 26.78
N GLU A 314 -31.55 -3.55 27.10
CA GLU A 314 -32.80 -2.89 26.71
C GLU A 314 -32.94 -2.86 25.19
N TRP A 315 -31.88 -2.50 24.48
CA TRP A 315 -31.90 -2.44 23.03
C TRP A 315 -31.98 -3.83 22.39
N LEU A 316 -31.29 -4.83 22.94
CA LEU A 316 -31.38 -6.23 22.49
C LEU A 316 -32.84 -6.74 22.52
N SER A 317 -33.60 -6.39 23.57
CA SER A 317 -34.99 -6.83 23.72
C SER A 317 -35.95 -6.31 22.65
N THR A 318 -35.56 -5.29 21.87
CA THR A 318 -36.38 -4.71 20.80
C THR A 318 -36.43 -5.55 19.52
N GLY A 319 -35.48 -6.48 19.34
CA GLY A 319 -35.25 -7.17 18.05
C GLY A 319 -34.76 -6.27 16.91
N LYS A 320 -34.54 -4.96 17.15
CA LYS A 320 -34.01 -3.97 16.20
C LYS A 320 -32.56 -3.59 16.50
N ASN A 321 -31.80 -4.55 17.02
CA ASN A 321 -30.49 -4.33 17.62
C ASN A 321 -29.31 -4.53 16.65
N ALA A 322 -29.59 -4.63 15.35
CA ALA A 322 -28.59 -4.83 14.32
C ALA A 322 -27.64 -3.63 14.17
N ILE A 323 -26.38 -3.96 13.89
CA ILE A 323 -25.24 -3.04 13.74
C ILE A 323 -24.66 -3.20 12.34
N ASN A 324 -24.46 -2.08 11.64
CA ASN A 324 -23.63 -2.04 10.45
C ASN A 324 -22.16 -2.07 10.86
N VAL A 325 -21.39 -2.92 10.20
CA VAL A 325 -19.93 -2.92 10.24
C VAL A 325 -19.44 -2.51 8.86
N ASP A 326 -18.90 -1.31 8.76
CA ASP A 326 -18.42 -0.74 7.51
C ASP A 326 -16.90 -0.77 7.46
N LEU A 327 -16.34 -1.25 6.35
CA LEU A 327 -14.91 -1.17 6.02
C LEU A 327 -14.74 -0.09 4.94
N TYR A 328 -14.02 0.96 5.27
CA TYR A 328 -13.63 1.97 4.29
C TYR A 328 -12.27 1.59 3.73
N LEU A 329 -12.24 1.37 2.42
CA LEU A 329 -11.03 1.08 1.69
C LEU A 329 -10.27 2.38 1.39
N GLY A 330 -8.96 2.27 1.25
CA GLY A 330 -8.11 3.36 0.80
C GLY A 330 -8.36 3.79 -0.64
N HIS A 331 -9.20 3.06 -1.39
CA HIS A 331 -9.59 3.37 -2.77
C HIS A 331 -10.39 4.66 -2.80
N TYR A 332 -9.80 5.72 -3.34
CA TYR A 332 -10.37 7.05 -3.46
C TYR A 332 -10.87 7.31 -4.89
N THR A 333 -11.98 8.03 -4.98
CA THR A 333 -12.42 8.68 -6.22
C THR A 333 -13.30 9.89 -5.89
N LEU A 334 -13.77 10.59 -6.93
CA LEU A 334 -14.74 11.66 -6.81
C LEU A 334 -16.14 11.16 -7.21
N LYS A 335 -17.10 11.30 -6.30
CA LYS A 335 -18.53 11.11 -6.59
C LYS A 335 -19.22 12.46 -6.51
N ASP A 336 -19.78 12.93 -7.62
CA ASP A 336 -20.45 14.23 -7.71
C ASP A 336 -19.58 15.41 -7.21
N GLY A 337 -18.28 15.36 -7.51
CA GLY A 337 -17.30 16.39 -7.11
C GLY A 337 -16.91 16.35 -5.62
N LYS A 338 -17.31 15.32 -4.87
CA LYS A 338 -16.95 15.12 -3.46
C LYS A 338 -16.02 13.92 -3.28
N ASP A 339 -15.10 14.05 -2.32
CA ASP A 339 -14.23 12.97 -1.89
C ASP A 339 -15.07 11.74 -1.51
N CYS A 340 -14.73 10.59 -2.08
CA CYS A 340 -15.42 9.34 -1.83
C CYS A 340 -14.43 8.18 -1.74
N ASN A 341 -14.65 7.30 -0.77
CA ASN A 341 -13.90 6.05 -0.66
C ASN A 341 -14.83 4.86 -0.78
N VAL A 342 -14.37 3.81 -1.48
CA VAL A 342 -15.14 2.56 -1.58
C VAL A 342 -15.39 2.01 -0.19
N LYS A 343 -16.66 1.68 0.10
CA LYS A 343 -17.10 1.19 1.40
C LYS A 343 -17.77 -0.17 1.26
N LEU A 344 -17.31 -1.12 2.07
CA LEU A 344 -17.93 -2.43 2.22
C LEU A 344 -18.77 -2.46 3.49
N ARG A 345 -19.93 -3.12 3.47
CA ARG A 345 -20.81 -3.25 4.65
C ARG A 345 -21.16 -4.71 4.89
N ALA A 346 -21.12 -5.09 6.16
CA ALA A 346 -21.83 -6.24 6.70
C ALA A 346 -22.80 -5.78 7.80
N VAL A 347 -23.83 -6.58 8.07
CA VAL A 347 -24.77 -6.34 9.17
C VAL A 347 -24.65 -7.47 10.17
N VAL A 348 -24.44 -7.12 11.44
CA VAL A 348 -24.37 -8.06 12.57
C VAL A 348 -25.55 -7.81 13.48
N THR A 349 -26.25 -8.87 13.86
CA THR A 349 -27.30 -8.82 14.88
C THR A 349 -26.75 -9.45 16.16
N PRO A 350 -26.40 -8.66 17.19
CA PRO A 350 -25.93 -9.22 18.44
C PRO A 350 -26.96 -10.17 19.07
N THR A 351 -26.49 -11.31 19.57
CA THR A 351 -27.35 -12.34 20.17
C THR A 351 -27.42 -12.25 21.69
N GLN A 352 -26.49 -11.52 22.31
CA GLN A 352 -26.37 -11.37 23.75
C GLN A 352 -25.95 -9.94 24.09
N ALA A 353 -26.36 -9.46 25.26
CA ALA A 353 -25.94 -8.15 25.76
C ALA A 353 -24.48 -8.17 26.23
N ALA A 354 -24.04 -9.31 26.77
CA ALA A 354 -22.66 -9.49 27.20
C ALA A 354 -21.67 -9.54 26.03
N ALA A 355 -20.42 -9.19 26.35
CA ALA A 355 -19.27 -9.27 25.45
C ALA A 355 -19.17 -10.64 24.77
N THR A 356 -19.35 -10.68 23.45
CA THR A 356 -19.36 -11.90 22.64
C THR A 356 -18.45 -11.73 21.42
N ASP A 357 -17.75 -12.81 21.05
CA ASP A 357 -16.90 -12.83 19.86
C ASP A 357 -17.73 -12.95 18.59
N TYR A 358 -17.45 -12.08 17.62
CA TYR A 358 -18.03 -12.10 16.28
C TYR A 358 -16.95 -12.38 15.24
N SER A 359 -17.32 -13.16 14.22
CA SER A 359 -16.48 -13.47 13.07
C SER A 359 -17.31 -13.26 11.81
N ILE A 360 -17.05 -12.18 11.08
CA ILE A 360 -17.75 -11.84 9.84
C ILE A 360 -16.90 -12.28 8.66
N GLY A 361 -17.39 -13.19 7.84
CA GLY A 361 -16.68 -13.61 6.64
C GLY A 361 -16.59 -12.49 5.60
N LEU A 362 -15.37 -12.19 5.15
CA LEU A 362 -15.07 -11.06 4.26
C LEU A 362 -15.70 -11.23 2.88
N ARG A 363 -15.79 -12.46 2.36
CA ARG A 363 -16.30 -12.73 1.01
C ARG A 363 -17.80 -12.96 0.94
N ASP A 364 -18.39 -13.52 1.99
CA ASP A 364 -19.76 -14.01 1.99
C ASP A 364 -20.73 -13.13 2.79
N LYS A 365 -20.22 -12.26 3.67
CA LYS A 365 -21.05 -11.36 4.50
C LYS A 365 -20.93 -9.89 4.16
N PHE A 366 -19.82 -9.45 3.58
CA PHE A 366 -19.68 -8.07 3.13
C PHE A 366 -20.22 -7.87 1.72
N THR A 367 -20.72 -6.66 1.46
CA THR A 367 -21.17 -6.20 0.15
C THR A 367 -20.64 -4.79 -0.10
N VAL A 368 -20.52 -4.37 -1.35
CA VAL A 368 -20.17 -2.98 -1.69
C VAL A 368 -21.37 -2.09 -1.36
N ASN A 369 -21.23 -1.26 -0.31
CA ASN A 369 -22.26 -0.32 0.13
C ASN A 369 -22.12 1.06 -0.52
N GLU A 370 -20.89 1.47 -0.84
CA GLU A 370 -20.61 2.69 -1.60
C GLU A 370 -19.52 2.36 -2.62
N SER A 371 -19.86 2.45 -3.91
CA SER A 371 -18.91 2.23 -5.02
C SER A 371 -18.25 3.50 -5.51
N CYS A 372 -18.70 4.67 -5.02
CA CYS A 372 -18.22 5.97 -5.44
C CYS A 372 -18.38 6.25 -6.94
N GLY A 373 -19.41 5.67 -7.57
CA GLY A 373 -19.66 5.81 -9.01
C GLY A 373 -18.83 4.86 -9.88
N LEU A 374 -17.95 4.05 -9.28
CA LEU A 374 -17.23 2.99 -9.98
C LEU A 374 -18.18 1.83 -10.31
N THR A 375 -17.90 1.15 -11.42
CA THR A 375 -18.63 -0.02 -11.90
C THR A 375 -17.71 -1.23 -11.95
N GLY A 376 -18.26 -2.43 -11.84
CA GLY A 376 -17.48 -3.68 -11.95
C GLY A 376 -16.52 -3.95 -10.78
N LEU A 377 -16.75 -3.34 -9.61
CA LEU A 377 -15.96 -3.62 -8.42
C LEU A 377 -16.16 -5.07 -7.99
N ASP A 378 -15.05 -5.81 -7.90
CA ASP A 378 -15.01 -7.11 -7.25
C ASP A 378 -14.50 -6.93 -5.82
N LEU A 379 -15.32 -7.32 -4.85
CA LEU A 379 -15.04 -7.11 -3.44
C LEU A 379 -13.68 -7.70 -3.01
N TRP A 380 -13.31 -8.87 -3.53
CA TRP A 380 -12.09 -9.55 -3.12
C TRP A 380 -10.83 -8.94 -3.74
N ASN A 381 -10.94 -8.43 -4.96
CA ASN A 381 -9.89 -7.63 -5.58
C ASN A 381 -9.68 -6.33 -4.80
N GLU A 382 -10.77 -5.64 -4.47
CA GLU A 382 -10.73 -4.38 -3.72
C GLU A 382 -10.03 -4.53 -2.35
N LEU A 383 -10.33 -5.60 -1.60
CA LEU A 383 -9.70 -5.89 -0.31
C LEU A 383 -8.19 -6.16 -0.39
N GLN A 384 -7.71 -6.65 -1.54
CA GLN A 384 -6.28 -6.95 -1.74
C GLN A 384 -5.51 -5.79 -2.35
N ASP A 385 -6.16 -5.00 -3.19
CA ASP A 385 -5.54 -3.89 -3.88
C ASP A 385 -5.42 -2.67 -2.95
N TYR A 386 -6.44 -2.45 -2.12
CA TYR A 386 -6.55 -1.29 -1.24
C TYR A 386 -6.56 -1.67 0.24
N PRO A 387 -5.87 -0.92 1.10
CA PRO A 387 -5.90 -1.17 2.53
C PRO A 387 -7.28 -0.83 3.12
N ILE A 388 -7.70 -1.55 4.16
CA ILE A 388 -8.77 -1.11 5.04
C ILE A 388 -8.19 -0.03 5.95
N ALA A 389 -8.61 1.22 5.73
CA ALA A 389 -8.08 2.39 6.42
C ALA A 389 -8.94 2.83 7.61
N LYS A 390 -10.24 2.49 7.59
CA LYS A 390 -11.18 2.81 8.67
C LYS A 390 -12.25 1.72 8.81
N ILE A 391 -12.57 1.39 10.05
CA ILE A 391 -13.72 0.55 10.40
C ILE A 391 -14.74 1.43 11.12
N GLU A 392 -16.02 1.24 10.81
CA GLU A 392 -17.13 1.92 11.48
C GLU A 392 -18.14 0.91 12.01
N PHE A 393 -18.59 1.15 13.23
CA PHE A 393 -19.70 0.45 13.84
C PHE A 393 -20.83 1.45 14.04
N SER A 394 -21.98 1.19 13.42
CA SER A 394 -23.14 2.09 13.52
C SER A 394 -24.44 1.31 13.65
N ALA A 395 -25.42 1.88 14.31
CA ALA A 395 -26.70 1.20 14.42
C ALA A 395 -27.47 1.19 13.10
N VAL A 396 -28.14 0.09 12.83
CA VAL A 396 -29.21 0.06 11.82
C VAL A 396 -30.44 0.81 12.34
N ASN A 397 -30.74 0.68 13.64
CA ASN A 397 -31.81 1.41 14.32
C ASN A 397 -31.35 1.83 15.72
N VAL A 398 -31.65 3.05 16.14
CA VAL A 398 -31.51 3.45 17.55
C VAL A 398 -32.57 2.78 18.42
N ASN A 399 -32.23 2.49 19.68
CA ASN A 399 -33.22 2.15 20.69
C ASN A 399 -34.10 3.38 20.97
N THR A 400 -35.39 3.25 20.69
CA THR A 400 -36.41 4.30 20.94
C THR A 400 -37.64 3.73 21.66
N THR A 401 -37.61 2.46 22.06
CA THR A 401 -38.81 1.74 22.47
C THR A 401 -38.71 1.11 23.86
N VAL A 402 -37.51 0.77 24.34
CA VAL A 402 -37.31 0.19 25.67
C VAL A 402 -36.43 1.12 26.51
N SER A 403 -37.01 1.68 27.56
CA SER A 403 -36.32 2.66 28.42
C SER A 403 -35.23 2.02 29.27
N SER A 404 -34.10 2.71 29.38
CA SER A 404 -32.99 2.39 30.28
C SER A 404 -33.43 2.44 31.74
N THR A 405 -32.93 1.50 32.54
CA THR A 405 -33.25 1.42 33.97
C THR A 405 -32.47 2.45 34.80
N GLY A 406 -33.08 3.00 35.87
CA GLY A 406 -32.38 3.83 36.86
C GLY A 406 -32.24 5.33 36.55
N THR A 407 -32.93 5.86 35.54
CA THR A 407 -32.92 7.30 35.20
C THR A 407 -34.16 8.02 35.72
N ALA A 408 -34.03 9.27 36.18
CA ALA A 408 -35.13 10.06 36.73
C ALA A 408 -36.22 10.43 35.71
N ALA A 409 -35.85 10.45 34.42
CA ALA A 409 -36.76 10.54 33.27
C ALA A 409 -36.48 9.34 32.35
N PRO A 410 -37.47 8.83 31.59
CA PRO A 410 -37.23 7.75 30.64
C PRO A 410 -36.18 8.19 29.63
N THR A 411 -35.16 7.36 29.44
CA THR A 411 -34.16 7.52 28.40
C THR A 411 -34.09 6.23 27.61
N PHE A 412 -33.89 6.31 26.30
CA PHE A 412 -33.74 5.15 25.44
C PHE A 412 -32.30 5.09 24.96
N THR A 413 -31.49 4.30 25.65
CA THR A 413 -30.04 4.23 25.36
C THR A 413 -29.75 3.14 24.34
N SER A 414 -28.97 3.51 23.33
CA SER A 414 -28.22 2.60 22.48
C SER A 414 -26.75 2.66 22.93
N LYS A 415 -26.20 1.54 23.36
CA LYS A 415 -24.79 1.45 23.77
C LYS A 415 -24.15 0.24 23.15
N LEU A 416 -22.92 0.44 22.68
CA LEU A 416 -22.03 -0.62 22.22
C LEU A 416 -20.72 -0.51 22.96
N THR A 417 -20.15 -1.66 23.28
CA THR A 417 -18.82 -1.77 23.87
C THR A 417 -18.01 -2.78 23.07
N LEU A 418 -16.95 -2.33 22.43
CA LEU A 418 -15.95 -3.23 21.86
C LEU A 418 -14.92 -3.58 22.93
N THR A 419 -14.53 -4.85 22.97
CA THR A 419 -13.46 -5.31 23.85
C THR A 419 -12.37 -6.03 23.06
N GLY A 420 -11.15 -5.96 23.57
CA GLY A 420 -9.98 -6.57 22.94
C GLY A 420 -9.61 -5.97 21.59
N ALA A 421 -8.88 -6.78 20.82
CA ALA A 421 -8.36 -6.42 19.51
C ALA A 421 -9.41 -6.60 18.41
N ILE A 422 -9.30 -5.80 17.36
CA ILE A 422 -9.96 -6.06 16.07
C ILE A 422 -8.91 -6.64 15.14
N SER A 423 -9.22 -7.79 14.52
CA SER A 423 -8.27 -8.50 13.67
C SER A 423 -8.93 -9.13 12.46
N PHE A 424 -8.13 -9.49 11.47
CA PHE A 424 -8.53 -10.29 10.33
C PHE A 424 -7.80 -11.64 10.38
N GLN A 425 -8.50 -12.75 10.15
CA GLN A 425 -7.87 -14.08 10.12
C GLN A 425 -8.50 -14.99 9.06
#